data_AF-A0A9X4QQZ7-F1
#
_entry.id   AF-A0A9X4QQZ7-F1
#
_cell.length_a   1.000
_cell.length_b   1.000
_cell.length_c   1.000
_cell.angle_alpha   90.00
_cell.angle_beta   90.00
_cell.angle_gamma   90.00
#
_symmetry.space_group_name_H-M   'P 1'
#
loop_
_entity.id
_entity.type
_entity.pdbx_description
1 polymer ?
#
loop_
_entity_poly.entity_id
_entity_poly.type
_entity_poly.pdbx_seq_one_letter_code
_entity_poly.pdbx_strand_id
1 'polypeptide(L)'
;MWLQGGPFLEISLLIQEDKIYKIITRLSNHKSVSILEENLEDKINQFEIGYLYDEQDSSSNRIHSTSINILANIQCKRKSVIYISKVAKDTILLNFCFFGSEFDAPEWGQLGIKKG
;
A
#
# COMPACT_ATOMS: atom_id res chain seq x y z
N MET A 1 -1.38 -2.55 16.29
CA MET A 1 -2.50 -1.93 15.54
C MET A 1 -1.92 -0.79 14.72
N TRP A 2 -1.79 -0.96 13.41
CA TRP A 2 -1.24 0.07 12.51
C TRP A 2 -2.44 0.82 11.93
N LEU A 3 -2.64 2.08 12.34
CA LEU A 3 -3.64 2.99 11.77
C LEU A 3 -5.13 2.63 12.07
N GLN A 4 -5.59 2.73 13.32
CA GLN A 4 -7.04 2.82 13.61
C GLN A 4 -7.40 4.18 14.23
N GLY A 5 -8.45 4.83 13.70
CA GLY A 5 -9.19 5.88 14.39
C GLY A 5 -8.77 7.34 14.16
N GLY A 6 -8.02 7.68 13.12
CA GLY A 6 -7.64 9.06 12.80
C GLY A 6 -7.80 9.41 11.31
N PRO A 7 -7.82 10.71 10.94
CA PRO A 7 -7.81 11.12 9.55
C PRO A 7 -6.53 10.62 8.87
N PHE A 8 -6.67 9.85 7.79
CA PHE A 8 -5.53 9.47 6.97
C PHE A 8 -5.29 10.53 5.91
N LEU A 9 -4.02 10.80 5.65
CA LEU A 9 -3.66 11.40 4.37
C LEU A 9 -3.60 10.27 3.36
N GLU A 10 -4.59 10.23 2.48
CA GLU A 10 -4.71 9.21 1.43
C GLU A 10 -4.21 9.76 0.10
N ILE A 11 -3.35 8.99 -0.55
CA ILE A 11 -2.86 9.28 -1.90
C ILE A 11 -3.12 8.07 -2.78
N SER A 12 -4.00 8.23 -3.77
CA SER A 12 -4.36 7.19 -4.73
C SER A 12 -3.66 7.41 -6.06
N LEU A 13 -3.09 6.34 -6.62
CA LEU A 13 -2.39 6.34 -7.90
C LEU A 13 -2.88 5.15 -8.74
N LEU A 14 -3.22 5.42 -9.99
CA LEU A 14 -3.43 4.38 -11.00
C LEU A 14 -2.15 4.24 -11.81
N ILE A 15 -1.67 3.01 -11.92
CA ILE A 15 -0.46 2.69 -12.68
C ILE A 15 -0.75 1.60 -13.70
N GLN A 16 -0.16 1.75 -14.88
CA GLN A 16 -0.21 0.73 -15.91
C GLN A 16 0.92 -0.28 -15.65
N GLU A 17 0.55 -1.38 -14.99
CA GLU A 17 1.46 -2.47 -14.63
C GLU A 17 0.64 -3.74 -14.40
N ASP A 18 1.15 -4.88 -14.88
CA ASP A 18 0.47 -6.17 -14.81
C ASP A 18 0.92 -7.03 -13.62
N LYS A 19 2.13 -6.77 -13.12
CA LYS A 19 2.84 -7.58 -12.13
C LYS A 19 3.12 -6.78 -10.87
N ILE A 20 2.57 -7.23 -9.74
CA ILE A 20 2.80 -6.57 -8.45
C ILE A 20 4.28 -6.59 -8.05
N TYR A 21 4.99 -7.66 -8.40
CA TYR A 21 6.40 -7.81 -8.08
C TYR A 21 7.25 -6.62 -8.54
N LYS A 22 7.00 -6.07 -9.74
CA LYS A 22 7.73 -4.91 -10.25
C LYS A 22 7.50 -3.66 -9.39
N ILE A 23 6.27 -3.45 -8.91
CA ILE A 23 5.93 -2.34 -8.02
C ILE A 23 6.70 -2.50 -6.70
N ILE A 24 6.68 -3.71 -6.13
CA ILE A 24 7.38 -4.00 -4.87
C ILE A 24 8.89 -3.82 -5.03
N THR A 25 9.49 -4.35 -6.10
CA THR A 25 10.92 -4.14 -6.38
C THR A 25 11.26 -2.66 -6.51
N ARG A 26 10.44 -1.86 -7.20
CA ARG A 26 10.65 -0.41 -7.30
C ARG A 26 10.56 0.28 -5.93
N LEU A 27 9.59 -0.10 -5.10
CA LEU A 27 9.45 0.43 -3.74
C LEU A 27 10.63 0.03 -2.84
N SER A 28 11.05 -1.23 -2.85
CA SER A 28 12.19 -1.74 -2.08
C SER A 28 13.51 -1.06 -2.45
N ASN A 29 13.68 -0.69 -3.71
CA ASN A 29 14.88 0.00 -4.19
C ASN A 29 14.85 1.51 -3.92
N HIS A 30 13.72 2.07 -3.49
CA HIS A 30 13.58 3.49 -3.24
C HIS A 30 14.17 3.85 -1.87
N LYS A 31 15.21 4.69 -1.84
CA LYS A 31 15.96 5.04 -0.61
C LYS A 31 15.09 5.59 0.54
N SER A 32 13.98 6.23 0.21
CA SER A 32 13.06 6.80 1.19
C SER A 32 11.95 5.85 1.64
N VAL A 33 11.97 4.58 1.23
CA VAL A 33 10.93 3.61 1.59
C VAL A 33 11.59 2.38 2.19
N SER A 34 11.02 1.87 3.28
CA SER A 34 11.39 0.58 3.86
C SER A 34 10.13 -0.25 3.97
N ILE A 35 10.13 -1.43 3.35
CA ILE A 35 9.03 -2.40 3.49
C ILE A 35 9.21 -3.12 4.82
N LEU A 36 8.13 -3.19 5.61
CA LEU A 36 8.14 -3.76 6.95
C LEU A 36 7.49 -5.15 7.02
N GLU A 37 7.10 -5.72 5.89
CA GLU A 37 6.40 -7.01 5.85
C GLU A 37 7.34 -8.19 5.89
N GLU A 38 7.19 -9.00 6.94
CA GLU A 38 7.95 -10.23 7.15
C GLU A 38 7.55 -11.33 6.14
N ASN A 39 6.29 -11.36 5.71
CA ASN A 39 5.73 -12.35 4.78
C ASN A 39 5.43 -11.75 3.39
N LEU A 40 6.30 -10.86 2.91
CA LEU A 40 6.10 -10.13 1.66
C LEU A 40 5.90 -11.05 0.44
N GLU A 41 6.67 -12.14 0.36
CA GLU A 41 6.57 -13.11 -0.74
C GLU A 41 5.22 -13.82 -0.76
N ASP A 42 4.72 -14.26 0.40
CA ASP A 42 3.40 -14.89 0.52
C ASP A 42 2.29 -13.92 0.10
N LYS A 43 2.38 -12.64 0.48
CA LYS A 43 1.42 -11.61 0.08
C LYS A 43 1.42 -11.36 -1.43
N ILE A 44 2.59 -11.39 -2.07
CA ILE A 44 2.72 -11.28 -3.52
C ILE A 44 2.09 -12.52 -4.19
N ASN A 45 2.40 -13.71 -3.70
CA ASN A 45 1.87 -14.96 -4.24
C ASN A 45 0.34 -15.01 -4.11
N GLN A 46 -0.22 -14.62 -2.97
CA GLN A 46 -1.67 -14.54 -2.77
C GLN A 46 -2.33 -13.52 -3.72
N PHE A 47 -1.68 -12.38 -3.97
CA PHE A 47 -2.16 -11.40 -4.93
C PHE A 47 -2.18 -11.97 -6.35
N GLU A 48 -1.11 -12.65 -6.77
CA GLU A 48 -0.99 -13.23 -8.13
C GLU A 48 -1.92 -14.43 -8.34
N ILE A 49 -2.10 -15.29 -7.32
CA ILE A 49 -3.08 -16.39 -7.35
C ILE A 49 -4.50 -15.82 -7.51
N GLY A 50 -4.81 -14.73 -6.81
CA GLY A 50 -6.14 -14.13 -6.82
C GLY A 50 -7.23 -15.10 -6.40
N TYR A 51 -8.46 -14.86 -6.87
CA TYR A 51 -9.54 -15.82 -6.75
C TYR A 51 -9.43 -16.85 -7.89
N LEU A 52 -9.19 -18.12 -7.51
CA LEU A 52 -8.78 -19.25 -8.36
C LEU A 52 -9.74 -19.69 -9.49
N TYR A 53 -10.77 -18.91 -9.86
CA TYR A 53 -11.85 -19.38 -10.74
C TYR A 53 -12.39 -18.41 -11.79
N ASP A 54 -11.84 -17.19 -11.94
CA ASP A 54 -12.64 -16.10 -12.53
C ASP A 54 -12.04 -15.39 -13.77
N GLU A 55 -11.02 -15.93 -14.44
CA GLU A 55 -10.53 -15.32 -15.70
C GLU A 55 -11.60 -15.29 -16.82
N GLN A 56 -12.66 -16.08 -16.69
CA GLN A 56 -13.74 -16.20 -17.69
C GLN A 56 -15.02 -15.42 -17.33
N ASP A 57 -15.13 -14.82 -16.14
CA ASP A 57 -16.34 -14.11 -15.71
C ASP A 57 -16.11 -12.58 -15.59
N SER A 58 -16.84 -11.81 -16.39
CA SER A 58 -16.83 -10.34 -16.37
C SER A 58 -17.66 -9.73 -15.24
N SER A 59 -18.46 -10.53 -14.53
CA SER A 59 -19.31 -10.12 -13.41
C SER A 59 -18.69 -10.38 -12.03
N SER A 60 -17.59 -11.13 -11.97
CA SER A 60 -16.83 -11.31 -10.73
C SER A 60 -16.26 -9.97 -10.25
N ASN A 61 -16.45 -9.66 -8.97
CA ASN A 61 -15.75 -8.58 -8.30
C ASN A 61 -14.29 -9.00 -8.12
N ARG A 62 -13.51 -8.83 -9.18
CA ARG A 62 -12.06 -9.11 -9.29
C ARG A 62 -11.28 -8.32 -8.25
N ILE A 63 -11.08 -8.86 -7.06
CA ILE A 63 -10.27 -8.18 -6.03
C ILE A 63 -9.01 -9.01 -5.83
N HIS A 64 -8.07 -8.96 -6.79
CA HIS A 64 -6.66 -9.19 -6.46
C HIS A 64 -6.24 -7.99 -5.65
N SER A 65 -6.23 -8.12 -4.33
CA SER A 65 -5.79 -7.05 -3.45
C SER A 65 -4.85 -7.55 -2.37
N THR A 66 -3.97 -6.67 -1.96
CA THR A 66 -3.10 -6.90 -0.82
C THR A 66 -2.81 -5.57 -0.13
N SER A 67 -2.25 -5.65 1.07
CA SER A 67 -1.79 -4.48 1.80
C SER A 67 -0.38 -4.72 2.31
N ILE A 68 0.44 -3.67 2.29
CA ILE A 68 1.85 -3.73 2.67
C ILE A 68 2.15 -2.58 3.62
N ASN A 69 2.66 -2.92 4.80
CA ASN A 69 3.18 -1.95 5.73
C ASN A 69 4.53 -1.41 5.24
N ILE A 70 4.67 -0.09 5.20
CA ILE A 70 5.91 0.59 4.88
C ILE A 70 6.26 1.66 5.91
N LEU A 71 7.54 2.02 5.95
CA LEU A 71 8.03 3.25 6.53
C LEU A 71 8.53 4.15 5.41
N ALA A 72 7.90 5.31 5.24
CA ALA A 72 8.32 6.33 4.29
C ALA A 72 9.12 7.43 5.01
N ASN A 73 10.28 7.80 4.49
CA ASN A 73 11.09 8.91 4.97
C ASN A 73 10.96 10.10 4.02
N ILE A 74 9.81 10.76 4.05
CA ILE A 74 9.47 11.90 3.20
C ILE A 74 9.36 13.12 4.13
N GLN A 75 10.44 13.91 4.22
CA GLN A 75 10.68 14.98 5.22
C GLN A 75 10.77 14.48 6.68
N CYS A 76 9.91 13.55 7.08
CA CYS A 76 9.97 12.83 8.34
C CYS A 76 9.62 11.34 8.15
N LYS A 77 9.93 10.52 9.15
CA LYS A 77 9.58 9.08 9.15
C LYS A 77 8.10 8.90 9.40
N ARG A 78 7.37 8.43 8.39
CA ARG A 78 5.93 8.16 8.44
C ARG A 78 5.63 6.68 8.23
N LYS A 79 4.82 6.13 9.12
CA LYS A 79 4.22 4.81 8.95
C LYS A 79 3.10 4.92 7.94
N SER A 80 3.03 3.98 7.02
CA SER A 80 1.98 3.94 6.02
C SER A 80 1.61 2.51 5.68
N VAL A 81 0.35 2.32 5.33
CA VAL A 81 -0.15 1.11 4.70
C VAL A 81 -0.39 1.44 3.23
N ILE A 82 0.20 0.65 2.33
CA ILE A 82 -0.14 0.70 0.91
C ILE A 82 -1.15 -0.39 0.64
N TYR A 83 -2.35 -0.03 0.19
CA TYR A 83 -3.29 -0.97 -0.41
C TYR A 83 -3.03 -1.05 -1.91
N ILE A 84 -2.95 -2.27 -2.42
CA ILE A 84 -2.66 -2.56 -3.82
C ILE A 84 -3.81 -3.40 -4.34
N SER A 85 -4.46 -2.95 -5.41
CA SER A 85 -5.58 -3.67 -6.01
C SER A 85 -5.46 -3.68 -7.53
N LYS A 86 -5.69 -4.84 -8.17
CA LYS A 86 -5.80 -4.92 -9.62
C LYS A 86 -7.21 -4.48 -10.05
N VAL A 87 -7.31 -3.44 -10.86
CA VAL A 87 -8.61 -2.90 -11.33
C VAL A 87 -8.88 -3.20 -12.80
N ALA A 88 -7.85 -3.53 -13.58
CA ALA A 88 -7.95 -4.09 -14.93
C ALA A 88 -6.74 -4.98 -15.24
N LYS A 89 -6.73 -5.64 -16.41
CA LYS A 89 -5.68 -6.59 -16.80
C LYS A 89 -4.26 -6.02 -16.62
N ASP A 90 -4.05 -4.77 -17.03
CA ASP A 90 -2.77 -4.08 -16.99
C ASP A 90 -2.83 -2.81 -16.11
N THR A 91 -3.77 -2.75 -15.16
CA THR A 91 -3.99 -1.56 -14.33
C THR A 91 -4.07 -1.93 -12.85
N ILE A 92 -3.18 -1.34 -12.06
CA ILE A 92 -3.14 -1.49 -10.60
C ILE A 92 -3.44 -0.13 -9.95
N LEU A 93 -4.31 -0.15 -8.93
CA LEU A 93 -4.59 0.94 -8.02
C LEU A 93 -3.71 0.79 -6.77
N LEU A 94 -2.97 1.85 -6.44
CA LEU A 94 -2.21 1.98 -5.20
C LEU A 94 -2.85 3.05 -4.34
N ASN A 95 -3.23 2.72 -3.11
CA ASN A 95 -3.68 3.70 -2.12
C ASN A 95 -2.68 3.72 -0.96
N PHE A 96 -1.98 4.84 -0.82
CA PHE A 96 -1.10 5.09 0.32
C PHE A 96 -1.90 5.75 1.43
N CYS A 97 -2.01 5.08 2.57
CA CYS A 97 -2.65 5.61 3.77
C CYS A 97 -1.55 6.01 4.75
N PHE A 98 -1.30 7.32 4.88
CA PHE A 98 -0.36 7.86 5.87
C PHE A 98 -1.11 8.30 7.13
N PHE A 99 -0.42 8.26 8.26
CA PHE A 99 -0.91 8.91 9.48
C PHE A 99 -1.10 10.42 9.24
N GLY A 100 -2.35 10.88 9.30
CA GLY A 100 -2.78 12.23 8.90
C GLY A 100 -3.34 13.09 10.03
N SER A 101 -2.96 12.83 11.28
CA SER A 101 -3.34 13.66 12.43
C SER A 101 -2.56 14.99 12.43
N GLU A 102 -3.18 16.08 12.86
CA GLU A 102 -2.46 17.34 13.17
C GLU A 102 -1.60 17.22 14.44
N PHE A 103 -1.94 16.26 15.32
CA PHE A 103 -1.22 15.98 16.55
C PHE A 103 -0.14 14.91 16.35
N ASP A 104 0.98 15.09 17.06
CA ASP A 104 2.01 14.06 17.17
C ASP A 104 1.45 12.82 17.89
N ALA A 105 1.86 11.63 17.46
CA ALA A 105 1.62 10.35 18.13
C ALA A 105 2.98 9.76 18.56
N PRO A 106 3.56 10.26 19.66
CA PRO A 106 4.90 9.87 20.13
C PRO A 106 5.01 8.38 20.47
N GLU A 107 3.92 7.75 20.93
CA GLU A 107 3.82 6.31 21.18
C GLU A 107 4.09 5.46 19.93
N TRP A 108 3.94 6.05 18.75
CA TRP A 108 4.22 5.41 17.46
C TRP A 108 5.40 6.03 16.72
N GLY A 109 6.06 7.01 17.33
CA GLY A 109 7.14 7.80 16.71
C GLY A 109 6.66 8.53 15.46
N GLN A 110 5.43 9.06 15.45
CA GLN A 110 4.84 9.75 14.31
C GLN A 110 4.63 11.24 14.62
N LEU A 111 5.10 12.10 13.72
CA LEU A 111 4.83 13.54 13.79
C LEU A 111 3.49 13.86 13.14
N GLY A 112 2.75 14.78 13.73
CA GLY A 112 1.54 15.35 13.17
C GLY A 112 1.83 16.10 11.87
N ILE A 113 0.78 16.34 11.09
CA ILE A 113 0.81 17.19 9.90
C ILE A 113 0.50 18.62 10.37
N LYS A 114 1.52 19.45 10.46
CA LYS A 114 1.35 20.88 10.73
C LYS A 114 1.10 21.59 9.41
N LYS A 115 0.10 22.48 9.35
CA LYS A 115 -0.07 23.39 8.22
C LYS A 115 1.18 24.27 8.14
N GLY A 116 1.91 24.15 7.03
CA GLY A 116 3.03 25.02 6.70
C GLY A 116 2.57 26.40 6.25
#